data_AF-A0A0F5R848-F1
#
_entry.id   AF-A0A0F5R848-F1
#
_cell.length_a   1.000
_cell.length_b   1.000
_cell.length_c   1.000
_cell.angle_alpha   90.00
_cell.angle_beta   90.00
_cell.angle_gamma   90.00
#
_symmetry.space_group_name_H-M   'P 1'
#
loop_
_entity.id
_entity.type
_entity.pdbx_description
1 polymer ?
#
loop_
_entity_poly.entity_id
_entity_poly.type
_entity_poly.pdbx_seq_one_letter_code
_entity_poly.pdbx_strand_id
1 'polypeptide(L)'
;MTTMKNAPDWFMYMIVFWAFVMIGAMSIGGFFMFRKFLKVLPKKDGKSKLDWQNYWVDRSRSLWTDDSKALLDELVAPVPGPFRDIAKHSIAAQIGQVAVESGASEVTRSHCIEGYIRATPKRDYRSLVTFLNKQGIDYSAYTHLLNR
;
A
#
# COMPACT_ATOMS: atom_id res chain seq x y z
N MET A 1 41.14 -33.54 43.11
CA MET A 1 40.11 -32.49 43.33
C MET A 1 40.38 -31.40 42.31
N THR A 2 39.68 -31.44 41.18
CA THR A 2 39.89 -30.50 40.06
C THR A 2 39.25 -29.16 40.40
N THR A 3 40.07 -28.14 40.63
CA THR A 3 39.64 -26.76 40.88
C THR A 3 39.03 -26.22 39.59
N MET A 4 37.71 -25.97 39.59
CA MET A 4 37.09 -25.21 38.51
C MET A 4 37.70 -23.80 38.50
N LYS A 5 38.35 -23.42 37.39
CA LYS A 5 38.73 -22.02 37.15
C LYS A 5 37.45 -21.21 36.98
N ASN A 6 37.11 -20.39 37.98
CA ASN A 6 36.03 -19.42 37.86
C ASN A 6 36.35 -18.45 36.74
N ALA A 7 35.34 -18.12 35.92
CA ALA A 7 35.50 -17.08 34.91
C ALA A 7 35.84 -15.74 35.61
N PRO A 8 36.69 -14.88 35.00
CA PRO A 8 37.01 -13.58 35.57
C PRO A 8 35.75 -12.73 35.78
N ASP A 9 35.66 -12.00 36.88
CA ASP A 9 34.46 -11.20 37.22
C ASP A 9 34.10 -10.18 36.14
N TRP A 10 35.09 -9.57 35.47
CA TRP A 10 34.85 -8.65 34.35
C TRP A 10 34.13 -9.31 33.16
N PHE A 11 34.41 -10.60 32.92
CA PHE A 11 33.76 -11.38 31.86
C PHE A 11 32.31 -11.67 32.24
N MET A 12 32.03 -11.95 33.52
CA MET A 12 30.66 -12.09 34.04
C MET A 12 29.86 -10.78 33.90
N TYR A 13 30.45 -9.64 34.27
CA TYR A 13 29.79 -8.33 34.08
C TYR A 13 29.54 -8.00 32.60
N MET A 14 30.46 -8.36 31.70
CA MET A 14 30.28 -8.20 30.26
C MET A 14 29.10 -9.04 29.74
N ILE A 15 28.96 -10.28 30.18
CA ILE A 15 27.81 -11.13 29.81
C ILE A 15 26.50 -10.51 30.31
N VAL A 16 26.45 -10.07 31.57
CA VAL A 16 25.25 -9.45 32.14
C VAL A 16 24.88 -8.17 31.38
N PHE A 17 25.86 -7.32 31.05
CA PHE A 17 25.65 -6.15 30.20
C PHE A 17 25.01 -6.52 28.86
N TRP A 18 25.58 -7.49 28.14
CA TRP A 18 25.04 -7.92 26.85
C TRP A 18 23.66 -8.57 26.95
N ALA A 19 23.34 -9.25 28.06
CA ALA A 19 22.01 -9.78 28.30
C ALA A 19 20.97 -8.64 28.35
N PHE A 20 21.25 -7.56 29.08
CA PHE A 20 20.38 -6.38 29.09
C PHE A 20 20.29 -5.69 27.73
N VAL A 21 21.40 -5.58 27.00
CA VAL A 21 21.42 -5.01 25.64
C VAL A 21 20.53 -5.83 24.70
N MET A 22 20.61 -7.16 24.73
CA MET A 22 19.79 -8.03 23.89
C MET A 22 18.31 -7.95 24.25
N ILE A 23 17.97 -7.98 25.54
CA ILE A 23 16.58 -7.80 25.99
C ILE A 23 16.04 -6.44 25.54
N GLY A 24 16.83 -5.38 25.67
CA GLY A 24 16.46 -4.04 25.21
C GLY A 24 16.24 -3.99 23.69
N ALA A 25 17.19 -4.52 22.92
CA ALA A 25 17.11 -4.55 21.45
C ALA A 25 15.90 -5.38 20.96
N MET A 26 15.65 -6.55 21.57
CA MET A 26 14.48 -7.38 21.26
C MET A 26 13.17 -6.67 21.61
N SER A 27 13.11 -5.98 22.76
CA SER A 27 11.93 -5.23 23.18
C SER A 27 11.63 -4.07 22.23
N ILE A 28 12.66 -3.31 21.82
CA ILE A 28 12.53 -2.21 20.87
C ILE A 28 12.11 -2.74 19.50
N GLY A 29 12.79 -3.77 18.98
CA GLY A 29 12.44 -4.41 17.71
C GLY A 29 11.01 -4.97 17.71
N GLY A 30 10.62 -5.64 18.79
CA GLY A 30 9.27 -6.14 19.02
C GLY A 30 8.22 -5.02 19.02
N PHE A 31 8.48 -3.90 19.71
CA PHE A 31 7.59 -2.74 19.71
C PHE A 31 7.33 -2.17 18.31
N PHE A 32 8.38 -2.01 17.49
CA PHE A 32 8.22 -1.53 16.11
C PHE A 32 7.45 -2.50 15.22
N MET A 33 7.73 -3.81 15.33
CA MET A 33 7.00 -4.84 14.59
C MET A 33 5.53 -4.91 15.04
N PHE A 34 5.27 -4.83 16.34
CA PHE A 34 3.91 -4.82 16.88
C PHE A 34 3.11 -3.60 16.43
N ARG A 35 3.70 -2.39 16.45
CA ARG A 35 3.06 -1.19 15.92
C ARG A 35 2.73 -1.31 14.43
N LYS A 36 3.63 -1.92 13.65
CA LYS A 36 3.40 -2.19 12.22
C LYS A 36 2.28 -3.22 12.04
N PHE A 37 2.26 -4.27 12.87
CA PHE A 37 1.24 -5.31 12.87
C PHE A 37 -0.16 -4.77 13.17
N LEU A 38 -0.31 -3.89 14.17
CA LEU A 38 -1.61 -3.26 14.48
C LEU A 38 -2.22 -2.50 13.29
N LYS A 39 -1.40 -2.01 12.35
CA LYS A 39 -1.87 -1.34 11.12
C LYS A 39 -2.38 -2.31 10.05
N VAL A 40 -2.02 -3.59 10.15
CA VAL A 40 -2.35 -4.65 9.17
C VAL A 40 -3.52 -5.51 9.66
N LEU A 41 -3.94 -5.36 10.91
CA LEU A 41 -5.11 -6.05 11.45
C LEU A 41 -6.33 -5.86 10.53
N PRO A 42 -7.16 -6.92 10.36
CA PRO A 42 -8.37 -6.83 9.55
C PRO A 42 -9.26 -5.71 10.05
N LYS A 43 -9.97 -5.08 9.11
CA LYS A 43 -10.91 -4.02 9.45
C LYS A 43 -12.09 -4.60 10.27
N LYS A 44 -13.01 -3.74 10.71
CA LYS A 44 -14.20 -4.14 11.49
C LYS A 44 -15.04 -5.25 10.84
N ASP A 45 -14.89 -5.45 9.54
CA ASP A 45 -15.57 -6.44 8.70
C ASP A 45 -14.81 -7.78 8.57
N GLY A 46 -13.66 -7.93 9.22
CA GLY A 46 -12.82 -9.14 9.14
C GLY A 46 -12.00 -9.25 7.85
N LYS A 47 -12.15 -8.33 6.90
CA LYS A 47 -11.42 -8.34 5.63
C LYS A 47 -10.19 -7.43 5.67
N SER A 48 -9.11 -7.89 5.07
CA SER A 48 -7.92 -7.07 4.86
C SER A 48 -8.14 -6.05 3.74
N LYS A 49 -7.23 -5.08 3.60
CA LYS A 49 -7.23 -4.17 2.46
C LYS A 49 -7.11 -4.94 1.14
N LEU A 50 -6.32 -6.00 1.11
CA LEU A 50 -6.10 -6.81 -0.09
C LEU A 50 -7.36 -7.60 -0.47
N ASP A 51 -8.09 -8.14 0.50
CA ASP A 51 -9.35 -8.86 0.24
C ASP A 51 -10.40 -7.95 -0.40
N TRP A 52 -10.47 -6.71 0.05
CA TRP A 52 -11.33 -5.70 -0.59
C TRP A 52 -10.86 -5.33 -1.99
N GLN A 53 -9.55 -5.28 -2.24
CA GLN A 53 -9.04 -5.04 -3.59
C GLN A 53 -9.43 -6.17 -4.54
N ASN A 54 -9.21 -7.42 -4.12
CA ASN A 54 -9.58 -8.60 -4.90
C ASN A 54 -11.09 -8.61 -5.19
N TYR A 55 -11.91 -8.31 -4.17
CA TYR A 55 -13.35 -8.22 -4.32
C TYR A 55 -13.78 -7.25 -5.43
N TRP A 56 -13.22 -6.04 -5.47
CA TRP A 56 -13.59 -5.05 -6.49
C TRP A 56 -13.01 -5.36 -7.87
N VAL A 57 -11.81 -5.95 -7.95
CA VAL A 57 -11.24 -6.43 -9.22
C VAL A 57 -12.13 -7.51 -9.82
N ASP A 58 -12.53 -8.50 -9.03
CA ASP A 58 -13.38 -9.58 -9.52
C ASP A 58 -14.79 -9.11 -9.86
N ARG A 59 -15.38 -8.22 -9.04
CA ARG A 59 -16.72 -7.68 -9.28
C ARG A 59 -16.80 -6.80 -10.52
N SER A 60 -15.73 -6.08 -10.84
CA SER A 60 -15.67 -5.20 -12.00
C SER A 60 -15.17 -5.88 -13.27
N ARG A 61 -14.69 -7.14 -13.22
CA ARG A 61 -14.01 -7.83 -14.32
C ARG A 61 -14.76 -7.75 -15.66
N SER A 62 -16.08 -7.90 -15.65
CA SER A 62 -16.91 -7.85 -16.85
C SER A 62 -17.14 -6.44 -17.41
N LEU A 63 -16.86 -5.39 -16.62
CA LEU A 63 -17.04 -3.99 -17.00
C LEU A 63 -15.83 -3.44 -17.79
N TRP A 64 -14.69 -4.13 -17.77
CA TRP A 64 -13.45 -3.65 -18.39
C TRP A 64 -13.47 -3.84 -19.90
N THR A 65 -13.40 -2.73 -20.62
CA THR A 65 -13.18 -2.70 -22.07
C THR A 65 -11.68 -2.69 -22.38
N ASP A 66 -11.31 -2.92 -23.63
CA ASP A 66 -9.89 -2.87 -24.01
C ASP A 66 -9.32 -1.44 -23.93
N ASP A 67 -10.16 -0.43 -24.21
CA ASP A 67 -9.80 0.97 -24.03
C ASP A 67 -9.51 1.31 -22.55
N SER A 68 -10.33 0.80 -21.62
CA SER A 68 -10.13 1.07 -20.19
C SER A 68 -8.91 0.36 -19.64
N LYS A 69 -8.59 -0.84 -20.15
CA LYS A 69 -7.34 -1.56 -19.81
C LYS A 69 -6.11 -0.83 -20.35
N ALA A 70 -6.18 -0.32 -21.59
CA ALA A 70 -5.10 0.46 -22.19
C ALA A 70 -4.85 1.75 -21.40
N LEU A 71 -5.92 2.44 -20.99
CA LEU A 71 -5.82 3.63 -20.15
C LEU A 71 -5.23 3.30 -18.77
N LEU A 72 -5.60 2.17 -18.16
CA LEU A 72 -4.98 1.72 -16.91
C LEU A 72 -3.47 1.53 -17.07
N ASP A 73 -3.03 0.91 -18.16
CA ASP A 73 -1.60 0.72 -18.43
C ASP A 73 -0.86 2.05 -18.59
N GLU A 74 -1.47 3.03 -19.25
CA GLU A 74 -0.94 4.39 -19.35
C GLU A 74 -0.81 5.05 -17.97
N LEU A 75 -1.86 4.96 -17.13
CA LEU A 75 -1.88 5.57 -15.80
C LEU A 75 -0.84 4.96 -14.84
N VAL A 76 -0.43 3.71 -15.07
CA VAL A 76 0.57 3.01 -14.24
C VAL A 76 1.99 3.13 -14.82
N ALA A 77 2.16 3.59 -16.06
CA ALA A 77 3.47 3.83 -16.70
C ALA A 77 4.49 4.62 -15.82
N PRO A 78 4.12 5.69 -15.08
CA PRO A 78 5.08 6.43 -14.27
C PRO A 78 5.57 5.66 -13.03
N VAL A 79 4.96 4.52 -12.68
CA VAL A 79 5.36 3.71 -11.53
C VAL A 79 6.63 2.90 -11.84
N PRO A 80 7.64 2.89 -10.93
CA PRO A 80 8.84 2.07 -11.11
C PRO A 80 8.50 0.58 -11.21
N GLY A 81 9.22 -0.14 -12.08
CA GLY A 81 8.96 -1.55 -12.41
C GLY A 81 8.65 -2.47 -11.22
N PRO A 82 9.46 -2.49 -10.14
CA PRO A 82 9.24 -3.37 -8.99
C PRO A 82 7.90 -3.16 -8.26
N PHE A 83 7.26 -2.01 -8.44
CA PHE A 83 6.01 -1.66 -7.77
C PHE A 83 4.82 -1.60 -8.73
N ARG A 84 5.06 -1.76 -10.03
CA ARG A 84 4.06 -1.53 -11.08
C ARG A 84 2.87 -2.47 -10.94
N ASP A 85 3.09 -3.75 -10.71
CA ASP A 85 2.01 -4.73 -10.61
C ASP A 85 1.13 -4.50 -9.37
N ILE A 86 1.77 -4.18 -8.23
CA ILE A 86 1.07 -3.86 -6.99
C ILE A 86 0.24 -2.58 -7.16
N ALA A 87 0.81 -1.56 -7.80
CA ALA A 87 0.11 -0.31 -8.08
C ALA A 87 -1.05 -0.53 -9.07
N LYS A 88 -0.82 -1.26 -10.16
CA LYS A 88 -1.84 -1.61 -11.16
C LYS A 88 -3.01 -2.33 -10.51
N HIS A 89 -2.75 -3.30 -9.65
CA HIS A 89 -3.79 -4.01 -8.91
C HIS A 89 -4.59 -3.08 -8.00
N SER A 90 -3.90 -2.23 -7.23
CA SER A 90 -4.56 -1.27 -6.32
C SER A 90 -5.39 -0.22 -7.07
N ILE A 91 -4.91 0.25 -8.23
CA ILE A 91 -5.62 1.23 -9.07
C ILE A 91 -6.82 0.55 -9.74
N ALA A 92 -6.65 -0.64 -10.31
CA ALA A 92 -7.73 -1.42 -10.92
C ALA A 92 -8.86 -1.72 -9.92
N ALA A 93 -8.52 -2.09 -8.68
CA ALA A 93 -9.49 -2.26 -7.62
C ALA A 93 -10.30 -0.97 -7.33
N GLN A 94 -9.63 0.18 -7.32
CA GLN A 94 -10.29 1.45 -7.03
C GLN A 94 -11.17 1.92 -8.18
N ILE A 95 -10.72 1.74 -9.43
CA ILE A 95 -11.52 2.00 -10.64
C ILE A 95 -12.75 1.09 -10.67
N GLY A 96 -12.55 -0.20 -10.38
CA GLY A 96 -13.62 -1.18 -10.29
C GLY A 96 -14.64 -0.84 -9.21
N GLN A 97 -14.19 -0.37 -8.04
CA GLN A 97 -15.06 0.13 -7.00
C GLN A 97 -15.91 1.30 -7.49
N VAL A 98 -15.29 2.32 -8.10
CA VAL A 98 -16.01 3.51 -8.61
C VAL A 98 -17.05 3.12 -9.66
N ALA A 99 -16.70 2.25 -10.60
CA ALA A 99 -17.61 1.83 -11.67
C ALA A 99 -18.77 0.96 -11.17
N VAL A 100 -18.51 0.04 -10.21
CA VAL A 100 -19.56 -0.81 -9.64
C VAL A 100 -20.49 0.01 -8.73
N GLU A 101 -19.94 0.90 -7.91
CA GLU A 101 -20.73 1.77 -7.03
C GLU A 101 -21.57 2.79 -7.81
N SER A 102 -21.09 3.24 -8.99
CA SER A 102 -21.87 4.12 -9.88
C SER A 102 -22.97 3.40 -10.66
N GLY A 103 -23.02 2.05 -10.60
CA GLY A 103 -23.97 1.25 -11.36
C GLY A 103 -23.72 1.23 -12.87
N ALA A 104 -22.48 1.54 -13.29
CA ALA A 104 -22.14 1.59 -14.70
C ALA A 104 -22.09 0.19 -15.33
N SER A 105 -22.50 0.11 -16.61
CA SER A 105 -22.37 -1.11 -17.42
C SER A 105 -20.94 -1.37 -17.90
N GLU A 106 -20.09 -0.34 -17.90
CA GLU A 106 -18.71 -0.40 -18.37
C GLU A 106 -17.80 0.61 -17.65
N VAL A 107 -16.50 0.31 -17.64
CA VAL A 107 -15.47 1.20 -17.11
C VAL A 107 -15.17 2.31 -18.12
N THR A 108 -15.74 3.48 -17.89
CA THR A 108 -15.44 4.69 -18.68
C THR A 108 -14.12 5.34 -18.26
N ARG A 109 -13.64 6.27 -19.10
CA ARG A 109 -12.47 7.12 -18.80
C ARG A 109 -12.64 7.90 -17.49
N SER A 110 -13.86 8.36 -17.19
CA SER A 110 -14.17 9.09 -15.96
C SER A 110 -13.91 8.23 -14.70
N HIS A 111 -14.34 6.96 -14.71
CA HIS A 111 -14.07 6.01 -13.63
C HIS A 111 -12.56 5.73 -13.49
N CYS A 112 -11.83 5.67 -14.61
CA CYS A 112 -10.38 5.47 -14.59
C CYS A 112 -9.64 6.62 -13.90
N ILE A 113 -9.96 7.86 -14.28
CA ILE A 113 -9.35 9.07 -13.71
C ILE A 113 -9.69 9.18 -12.23
N GLU A 114 -10.97 9.03 -11.88
CA GLU A 114 -11.42 9.10 -10.50
C GLU A 114 -10.78 8.01 -9.63
N GLY A 115 -10.78 6.76 -10.11
CA GLY A 115 -10.18 5.63 -9.42
C GLY A 115 -8.68 5.81 -9.23
N TYR A 116 -7.97 6.35 -10.23
CA TYR A 116 -6.55 6.66 -10.15
C TYR A 116 -6.23 7.74 -9.09
N ILE A 117 -7.01 8.82 -9.05
CA ILE A 117 -6.85 9.88 -8.05
C ILE A 117 -7.13 9.32 -6.64
N ARG A 118 -8.21 8.55 -6.47
CA ARG A 118 -8.57 7.93 -5.18
C ARG A 118 -7.55 6.88 -4.71
N ALA A 119 -6.93 6.15 -5.64
CA ALA A 119 -5.91 5.13 -5.33
C ALA A 119 -4.56 5.75 -4.94
N THR A 120 -4.30 6.99 -5.38
CA THR A 120 -3.03 7.66 -5.16
C THR A 120 -2.92 8.19 -3.72
N PRO A 121 -1.84 7.89 -2.98
CA PRO A 121 -1.60 8.47 -1.66
C PRO A 121 -1.39 10.00 -1.75
N LYS A 122 -1.88 10.76 -0.77
CA LYS A 122 -1.78 12.23 -0.73
C LYS A 122 -0.37 12.78 -0.94
N ARG A 123 0.64 12.09 -0.38
CA ARG A 123 2.05 12.47 -0.53
C ARG A 123 2.52 12.47 -2.00
N ASP A 124 1.85 11.71 -2.86
CA ASP A 124 2.21 11.48 -4.26
C ASP A 124 1.36 12.33 -5.24
N TYR A 125 0.47 13.21 -4.74
CA TYR A 125 -0.41 14.05 -5.57
C TYR A 125 0.34 15.01 -6.51
N ARG A 126 1.53 15.49 -6.11
CA ARG A 126 2.35 16.33 -6.99
C ARG A 126 2.75 15.58 -8.27
N SER A 127 3.15 14.32 -8.13
CA SER A 127 3.54 13.46 -9.27
C SER A 127 2.34 13.10 -10.14
N LEU A 128 1.21 12.78 -9.50
CA LEU A 128 -0.08 12.54 -10.16
C LEU A 128 -0.50 13.71 -11.04
N VAL A 129 -0.57 14.92 -10.48
CA VAL A 129 -0.98 16.13 -11.20
C VAL A 129 -0.01 16.44 -12.35
N THR A 130 1.29 16.30 -12.10
CA THR A 130 2.31 16.49 -13.16
C THR A 130 2.09 15.51 -14.31
N PHE A 131 1.78 14.26 -14.01
CA PHE A 131 1.53 13.23 -15.02
C PHE A 131 0.24 13.51 -15.81
N LEU A 132 -0.87 13.80 -15.13
CA LEU A 132 -2.15 14.11 -15.78
C LEU A 132 -2.04 15.33 -16.70
N ASN A 133 -1.36 16.39 -16.26
CA ASN A 133 -1.10 17.57 -17.10
C ASN A 133 -0.24 17.25 -18.33
N LYS A 134 0.78 16.40 -18.19
CA LYS A 134 1.61 15.97 -19.32
C LYS A 134 0.84 15.16 -20.36
N GLN A 135 -0.11 14.34 -19.92
CA GLN A 135 -0.98 13.56 -20.81
C GLN A 135 -2.20 14.36 -21.33
N GLY A 136 -2.34 15.63 -20.95
CA GLY A 136 -3.50 16.44 -21.34
C GLY A 136 -4.83 15.90 -20.80
N ILE A 137 -4.81 15.18 -19.68
CA ILE A 137 -6.00 14.61 -19.07
C ILE A 137 -6.66 15.67 -18.18
N ASP A 138 -7.88 16.09 -18.53
CA ASP A 138 -8.67 16.97 -17.69
C ASP A 138 -9.16 16.23 -16.44
N TYR A 139 -8.82 16.76 -15.27
CA TYR A 139 -9.24 16.27 -13.96
C TYR A 139 -9.99 17.34 -13.14
N SER A 140 -10.41 18.44 -13.77
CA SER A 140 -11.08 19.58 -13.13
C SER A 140 -12.24 19.15 -12.22
N ALA A 141 -13.10 18.23 -12.69
CA ALA A 141 -14.21 17.64 -11.94
C ALA A 141 -13.78 16.94 -10.64
N TYR A 142 -12.54 16.47 -10.57
CA TYR A 142 -11.99 15.68 -9.46
C TYR A 142 -11.06 16.47 -8.55
N THR A 143 -10.88 17.78 -8.78
CA THR A 143 -10.00 18.64 -7.97
C THR A 143 -10.34 18.57 -6.48
N HIS A 144 -11.63 18.40 -6.15
CA HIS A 144 -12.10 18.24 -4.78
C HIS A 144 -11.52 17.00 -4.06
N LEU A 145 -11.09 15.97 -4.80
CA LEU A 145 -10.45 14.77 -4.26
C LEU A 145 -8.98 15.02 -3.88
N LEU A 146 -8.33 16.01 -4.50
CA LEU A 146 -6.92 16.34 -4.24
C LEU A 146 -6.72 17.22 -2.99
N ASN A 147 -7.77 17.92 -2.56
CA ASN A 147 -7.75 18.85 -1.41
C ASN A 147 -8.09 18.17 -0.06
N ARG A 148 -8.25 16.84 -0.03
CA ARG A 148 -8.55 16.11 1.22
C ARG A 148 -7.31 15.66 1.95
#